data_AF-A0A951RZC3-F1
#
_entry.id   AF-A0A951RZC3-F1
#
_cell.length_a   1.000
_cell.length_b   1.000
_cell.length_c   1.000
_cell.angle_alpha   90.00
_cell.angle_beta   90.00
_cell.angle_gamma   90.00
#
_symmetry.space_group_name_H-M   'P 1'
#
loop_
_entity.id
_entity.type
_entity.pdbx_description
1 polymer ?
#
loop_
_entity_poly.entity_id
_entity_poly.type
_entity_poly.pdbx_seq_one_letter_code
_entity_poly.pdbx_strand_id
1 'polypeptide(L)'
;MKTIFTSVSFTLLALIFCSCKSSRSAGQSRGIEHRIPVLLKGDFIDDYGVQYRIDDSVWVQFPQTRYHILLADTVAQYLIARNDKGNPGDQGLYTRIDYMLFDNMRPFLWGFCLTVYNANSMEEAVNKAAADRQNPRDGCNGFPFSRMKKQ
;
A
#
# COMPACT_ATOMS: atom_id res chain seq x y z
N MET A 1 -17.65 18.43 78.02
CA MET A 1 -16.89 19.53 78.66
C MET A 1 -15.66 19.82 77.81
N LYS A 2 -15.65 20.96 77.09
CA LYS A 2 -14.50 21.62 76.40
C LYS A 2 -13.87 20.77 75.26
N THR A 3 -13.40 21.25 74.10
CA THR A 3 -12.88 22.56 73.66
C THR A 3 -12.69 22.44 72.12
N ILE A 4 -13.28 23.32 71.29
CA ILE A 4 -12.63 24.44 70.58
C ILE A 4 -11.86 24.07 69.28
N PHE A 5 -12.42 24.56 68.16
CA PHE A 5 -11.84 25.19 66.96
C PHE A 5 -10.37 24.93 66.57
N THR A 6 -10.13 24.64 65.28
CA THR A 6 -9.63 25.65 64.31
C THR A 6 -9.61 25.10 62.88
N SER A 7 -10.15 25.92 61.98
CA SER A 7 -10.16 25.78 60.52
C SER A 7 -8.78 26.10 59.96
N VAL A 8 -8.27 25.29 59.04
CA VAL A 8 -7.16 25.66 58.14
C VAL A 8 -7.65 25.46 56.72
N SER A 9 -8.08 26.56 56.11
CA SER A 9 -8.37 26.64 54.67
C SER A 9 -7.05 26.52 53.90
N PHE A 10 -6.87 25.41 53.18
CA PHE A 10 -5.86 25.29 52.15
C PHE A 10 -6.43 25.83 50.84
N THR A 11 -6.16 27.11 50.56
CA THR A 11 -6.44 27.72 49.25
C THR A 11 -5.39 27.21 48.26
N LEU A 12 -5.74 26.20 47.47
CA LEU A 12 -4.90 25.68 46.39
C LEU A 12 -4.99 26.63 45.19
N LEU A 13 -3.94 27.43 45.00
CA LEU A 13 -3.78 28.36 43.88
C LEU A 13 -3.54 27.55 42.59
N ALA A 14 -4.56 27.45 41.73
CA ALA A 14 -4.45 26.77 40.44
C ALA A 14 -3.67 27.67 39.44
N LEU A 15 -2.39 27.37 39.24
CA LEU A 15 -1.57 27.93 38.16
C LEU A 15 -2.05 27.35 36.82
N ILE A 16 -2.89 28.11 36.12
CA ILE A 16 -3.28 27.82 34.74
C ILE A 16 -2.10 28.16 33.83
N PHE A 17 -1.22 27.18 33.63
CA PHE A 17 -0.25 27.24 32.52
C PHE A 17 -1.03 27.06 31.21
N CYS A 18 -1.31 28.16 30.53
CA CYS A 18 -1.77 28.17 29.14
C CYS A 18 -0.61 27.68 28.25
N SER A 19 -0.38 26.37 28.24
CA SER A 19 0.48 25.74 27.25
C SER A 19 -0.27 25.74 25.93
N CYS A 20 -0.01 26.73 25.08
CA CYS A 20 -0.21 26.59 23.64
C CYS A 20 0.70 25.45 23.18
N LYS A 21 0.22 24.20 23.28
CA LYS A 21 0.78 23.10 22.52
C LYS A 21 0.46 23.40 21.07
N SER A 22 1.40 24.06 20.39
CA SER A 22 1.45 24.11 18.95
C SER A 22 1.51 22.67 18.49
N SER A 23 0.34 22.09 18.16
CA SER A 23 0.23 20.78 17.54
C SER A 23 1.01 20.85 16.24
N ARG A 24 2.25 20.41 16.26
CA ARG A 24 2.97 20.04 15.05
C ARG A 24 2.19 18.87 14.48
N SER A 25 1.29 19.16 13.55
CA SER A 25 0.81 18.17 12.61
C SER A 25 2.07 17.61 11.94
N ALA A 26 2.51 16.46 12.40
CA ALA A 26 3.42 15.61 11.66
C ALA A 26 2.62 15.09 10.45
N GLY A 27 2.38 15.97 9.49
CA GLY A 27 2.08 15.61 8.12
C GLY A 27 3.35 15.02 7.51
N GLN A 28 3.77 13.88 8.04
CA GLN A 28 4.73 13.02 7.40
C GLN A 28 4.03 12.58 6.13
N SER A 29 4.52 13.06 4.98
CA SER A 29 4.14 12.53 3.66
C SER A 29 4.32 11.01 3.73
N ARG A 30 3.22 10.28 4.00
CA ARG A 30 3.21 8.81 3.97
C ARG A 30 3.73 8.42 2.59
N GLY A 31 4.58 7.38 2.52
CA GLY A 31 5.45 6.96 1.40
C GLY A 31 4.81 6.74 0.02
N ILE A 32 4.01 7.70 -0.44
CA ILE A 32 3.50 7.85 -1.79
C ILE A 32 4.65 8.45 -2.60
N GLU A 33 5.34 7.57 -3.31
CA GLU A 33 6.34 7.97 -4.27
C GLU A 33 5.71 8.02 -5.67
N HIS A 34 6.21 8.92 -6.51
CA HIS A 34 5.87 8.92 -7.93
C HIS A 34 6.62 7.82 -8.71
N ARG A 35 7.46 7.04 -8.04
CA ARG A 35 8.38 6.07 -8.65
C ARG A 35 8.16 4.72 -8.00
N ILE A 36 8.20 3.65 -8.79
CA ILE A 36 8.10 2.30 -8.24
C ILE A 36 9.49 1.80 -7.79
N PRO A 37 9.57 0.86 -6.83
CA PRO A 37 10.84 0.27 -6.41
C PRO A 37 11.64 -0.27 -7.60
N VAL A 38 12.96 -0.04 -7.60
CA VAL A 38 13.87 -0.46 -8.68
C VAL A 38 13.78 -1.97 -8.98
N LEU A 39 13.54 -2.79 -7.95
CA LEU A 39 13.41 -4.24 -8.10
C LEU A 39 12.20 -4.68 -8.94
N LEU A 40 11.16 -3.85 -9.01
CA LEU A 40 9.95 -4.11 -9.79
C LEU A 40 10.09 -3.67 -11.25
N LYS A 41 11.21 -3.05 -11.63
CA LYS A 41 11.44 -2.54 -12.99
C LYS A 41 12.23 -3.49 -13.88
N GLY A 42 11.82 -3.53 -15.13
CA GLY A 42 12.44 -4.30 -16.20
C GLY A 42 11.49 -5.31 -16.83
N ASP A 43 12.09 -6.31 -17.46
CA ASP A 43 11.39 -7.42 -18.08
C ASP A 43 11.38 -8.63 -17.14
N PHE A 44 10.22 -9.28 -17.03
CA PHE A 44 10.01 -10.41 -16.14
C PHE A 44 9.20 -11.50 -16.83
N ILE A 45 9.31 -12.70 -16.27
CA ILE A 45 8.39 -13.80 -16.54
C ILE A 45 7.91 -14.34 -15.20
N ASP A 46 6.62 -14.63 -15.10
CA ASP A 46 6.08 -15.26 -13.89
C ASP A 46 6.23 -16.79 -13.94
N ASP A 47 5.80 -17.45 -12.87
CA ASP A 47 5.75 -18.90 -12.74
C ASP A 47 4.69 -19.58 -13.61
N TYR A 48 3.82 -18.82 -14.27
CA TYR A 48 2.85 -19.29 -15.26
C TYR A 48 3.35 -19.09 -16.71
N GLY A 49 4.52 -18.48 -16.90
CA GLY A 49 5.11 -18.23 -18.21
C GLY A 49 4.63 -16.93 -18.87
N VAL A 50 3.87 -16.11 -18.17
CA VAL A 50 3.41 -14.80 -18.68
C VAL A 50 4.58 -13.82 -18.63
N GLN A 51 4.76 -13.06 -19.71
CA GLN A 51 5.81 -12.05 -19.80
C GLN A 51 5.29 -10.69 -19.36
N TYR A 52 6.18 -9.90 -18.77
CA TYR A 52 5.88 -8.56 -18.26
C TYR A 52 6.99 -7.57 -18.62
N ARG A 53 6.59 -6.31 -18.81
CA ARG A 53 7.49 -5.16 -18.87
C ARG A 53 6.96 -4.07 -17.97
N ILE A 54 7.78 -3.64 -17.02
CA ILE A 54 7.35 -2.71 -15.97
C ILE A 54 8.35 -1.55 -15.87
N ASP A 55 7.85 -0.32 -15.95
CA ASP A 55 8.59 0.91 -15.68
C ASP A 55 7.86 1.79 -14.65
N ASP A 56 8.31 3.03 -14.45
CA ASP A 56 7.71 3.94 -13.47
C ASP A 56 6.27 4.38 -13.82
N SER A 57 5.83 4.17 -15.06
CA SER A 57 4.54 4.67 -15.60
C SER A 57 3.59 3.58 -16.07
N VAL A 58 4.10 2.44 -16.53
CA VAL A 58 3.27 1.39 -17.13
C VAL A 58 3.73 0.01 -16.66
N TRP A 59 2.75 -0.81 -16.31
CA TRP A 59 2.87 -2.26 -16.17
C TRP A 59 2.22 -2.93 -17.39
N VAL A 60 3.02 -3.63 -18.19
CA VAL A 60 2.54 -4.41 -19.34
C VAL A 60 2.56 -5.89 -18.97
N GLN A 61 1.43 -6.56 -19.19
CA GLN A 61 1.29 -8.01 -19.17
C GLN A 61 0.97 -8.49 -20.60
N PHE A 62 1.90 -9.22 -21.19
CA PHE A 62 1.79 -9.63 -22.59
C PHE A 62 0.67 -10.69 -22.78
N PRO A 63 -0.02 -10.69 -23.95
CA PRO A 63 0.34 -9.94 -25.15
C PRO A 63 -0.11 -8.47 -25.20
N GLN A 64 -1.12 -8.05 -24.43
CA GLN A 64 -1.77 -6.75 -24.69
C GLN A 64 -2.33 -6.00 -23.47
N THR A 65 -2.29 -6.59 -22.27
CA THR A 65 -2.86 -5.94 -21.08
C THR A 65 -1.89 -4.89 -20.55
N ARG A 66 -2.38 -3.68 -20.30
CA ARG A 66 -1.60 -2.53 -19.83
C ARG A 66 -2.30 -1.85 -18.65
N TYR A 67 -1.51 -1.48 -17.65
CA TYR A 67 -1.94 -0.71 -16.51
C TYR A 67 -1.08 0.53 -16.38
N HIS A 68 -1.70 1.72 -16.41
CA HIS A 68 -1.05 3.00 -16.24
C HIS A 68 -0.91 3.31 -14.75
N ILE A 69 0.31 3.27 -14.22
CA ILE A 69 0.60 3.44 -12.80
C ILE A 69 0.32 4.90 -12.42
N LEU A 70 -0.52 5.08 -11.40
CA LEU A 70 -0.91 6.40 -10.90
C LEU A 70 -0.28 6.71 -9.54
N LEU A 71 -0.06 5.68 -8.73
CA LEU A 71 0.44 5.80 -7.36
C LEU A 71 1.22 4.54 -6.97
N ALA A 72 2.29 4.74 -6.21
CA ALA A 72 3.04 3.68 -5.56
C ALA A 72 3.18 4.00 -4.07
N ASP A 73 2.68 3.11 -3.20
CA ASP A 73 2.92 3.16 -1.77
C ASP A 73 3.98 2.10 -1.43
N THR A 74 5.21 2.55 -1.23
CA THR A 74 6.35 1.64 -1.03
C THR A 74 6.38 1.07 0.39
N VAL A 75 5.71 1.72 1.34
CA VAL A 75 5.60 1.29 2.75
C VAL A 75 4.51 0.23 2.88
N ALA A 76 3.34 0.47 2.29
CA ALA A 76 2.25 -0.49 2.27
C ALA A 76 2.36 -1.53 1.14
N GLN A 77 3.37 -1.40 0.28
CA GLN A 77 3.75 -2.32 -0.80
C GLN A 77 2.63 -2.60 -1.81
N TYR A 78 2.02 -1.54 -2.33
CA TYR A 78 1.05 -1.65 -3.43
C TYR A 78 1.19 -0.53 -4.46
N LEU A 79 0.69 -0.80 -5.66
CA LEU A 79 0.51 0.16 -6.74
C LEU A 79 -0.99 0.35 -6.99
N ILE A 80 -1.37 1.54 -7.42
CA ILE A 80 -2.68 1.80 -8.03
C ILE A 80 -2.45 2.19 -9.47
N ALA A 81 -3.16 1.54 -10.37
CA ALA A 81 -3.06 1.77 -11.79
C ALA A 81 -4.44 1.88 -12.44
N ARG A 82 -4.50 2.60 -13.56
CA ARG A 82 -5.68 2.64 -14.42
C ARG A 82 -5.51 1.68 -15.58
N ASN A 83 -6.53 0.87 -15.81
CA ASN A 83 -6.54 -0.11 -16.88
C ASN A 83 -6.64 0.62 -18.23
N ASP A 84 -5.79 0.26 -19.18
CA ASP A 84 -5.82 0.84 -20.53
C ASP A 84 -7.18 0.56 -21.20
N LYS A 85 -7.64 1.50 -22.02
CA LYS A 85 -8.90 1.36 -22.78
C LYS A 85 -8.83 0.26 -23.83
N GLY A 86 -7.63 -0.11 -24.27
CA GLY A 86 -7.36 -1.21 -25.19
C GLY A 86 -7.26 -2.58 -24.52
N ASN A 87 -7.39 -2.67 -23.19
CA ASN A 87 -7.37 -3.97 -22.51
C ASN A 87 -8.58 -4.84 -22.93
N PRO A 88 -8.43 -6.17 -23.00
CA PRO A 88 -9.56 -7.06 -23.33
C PRO A 88 -10.73 -7.00 -22.33
N GLY A 89 -10.47 -6.58 -21.10
CA GLY A 89 -11.44 -6.44 -20.03
C GLY A 89 -11.12 -5.27 -19.11
N ASP A 90 -12.09 -4.91 -18.27
CA ASP A 90 -11.96 -3.91 -17.20
C ASP A 90 -11.41 -2.55 -17.67
N GLN A 91 -11.72 -2.18 -18.91
CA GLN A 91 -11.20 -1.00 -19.58
C GLN A 91 -11.53 0.28 -18.79
N GLY A 92 -10.50 1.09 -18.53
CA GLY A 92 -10.67 2.37 -17.85
C GLY A 92 -10.98 2.30 -16.35
N LEU A 93 -11.18 1.09 -15.80
CA LEU A 93 -11.32 0.83 -14.36
C LEU A 93 -9.95 0.90 -13.65
N TYR A 94 -9.95 0.72 -12.33
CA TYR A 94 -8.77 0.82 -11.50
C TYR A 94 -8.36 -0.53 -10.94
N THR A 95 -7.06 -0.78 -10.95
CA THR A 95 -6.42 -1.97 -10.41
C THR A 95 -5.52 -1.60 -9.24
N ARG A 96 -5.62 -2.37 -8.16
CA ARG A 96 -4.65 -2.39 -7.07
C ARG A 96 -3.75 -3.62 -7.21
N ILE A 97 -2.44 -3.38 -7.23
CA ILE A 97 -1.41 -4.41 -7.38
C ILE A 97 -0.60 -4.44 -6.08
N ASP A 98 -0.84 -5.41 -5.21
CA ASP A 98 -0.02 -5.63 -4.01
C ASP A 98 1.19 -6.50 -4.38
N TYR A 99 2.36 -6.19 -3.83
CA TYR A 99 3.57 -6.97 -4.06
C TYR A 99 4.25 -7.38 -2.75
N MET A 100 5.11 -8.39 -2.83
CA MET A 100 5.97 -8.82 -1.73
C MET A 100 7.32 -9.36 -2.26
N LEU A 101 8.33 -9.35 -1.39
CA LEU A 101 9.66 -9.88 -1.70
C LEU A 101 9.79 -11.31 -1.15
N PHE A 102 10.66 -12.10 -1.77
CA PHE A 102 11.01 -13.44 -1.31
C PHE A 102 12.52 -13.53 -1.03
N ASP A 103 12.88 -13.96 0.17
CA ASP A 103 14.31 -14.03 0.55
C ASP A 103 15.01 -15.28 0.00
N ASN A 104 14.28 -16.40 -0.13
CA ASN A 104 14.88 -17.72 -0.38
C ASN A 104 14.23 -18.48 -1.56
N MET A 105 13.77 -17.76 -2.58
CA MET A 105 13.01 -18.34 -3.71
C MET A 105 13.62 -18.13 -5.10
N ARG A 106 14.95 -17.89 -5.18
CA ARG A 106 15.65 -17.72 -6.47
C ARG A 106 15.25 -18.83 -7.49
N PRO A 107 15.02 -18.46 -8.77
CA PRO A 107 15.20 -17.13 -9.36
C PRO A 107 14.03 -16.16 -9.14
N PHE A 108 12.96 -16.59 -8.45
CA PHE A 108 11.80 -15.76 -8.15
C PHE A 108 12.05 -14.94 -6.89
N LEU A 109 12.30 -13.64 -7.07
CA LEU A 109 12.73 -12.75 -5.97
C LEU A 109 11.59 -11.94 -5.36
N TRP A 110 10.45 -11.89 -6.03
CA TRP A 110 9.27 -11.16 -5.59
C TRP A 110 8.03 -11.74 -6.25
N GLY A 111 6.85 -11.32 -5.80
CA GLY A 111 5.59 -11.68 -6.43
C GLY A 111 4.53 -10.61 -6.27
N PHE A 112 3.46 -10.71 -7.05
CA PHE A 112 2.36 -9.76 -7.05
C PHE A 112 0.98 -10.43 -6.97
N CYS A 113 0.02 -9.63 -6.55
CA CYS A 113 -1.40 -9.94 -6.53
C CYS A 113 -2.18 -8.78 -7.15
N LEU A 114 -3.06 -9.08 -8.11
CA LEU A 114 -4.11 -8.16 -8.54
C LEU A 114 -5.26 -8.22 -7.52
N THR A 115 -5.07 -7.53 -6.39
CA THR A 115 -5.98 -7.55 -5.24
C THR A 115 -7.40 -7.12 -5.62
N VAL A 116 -7.51 -6.12 -6.51
CA VAL A 116 -8.71 -5.79 -7.26
C VAL A 116 -8.28 -5.33 -8.65
N TYR A 117 -9.02 -5.74 -9.68
CA TYR A 117 -8.70 -5.45 -11.08
C TYR A 117 -9.76 -4.59 -11.80
N ASN A 118 -10.89 -4.31 -11.12
CA ASN A 118 -12.08 -3.71 -11.70
C ASN A 118 -12.78 -2.69 -10.78
N ALA A 119 -12.01 -1.98 -9.94
CA ALA A 119 -12.59 -0.95 -9.09
C ALA A 119 -13.12 0.23 -9.93
N ASN A 120 -14.28 0.77 -9.56
CA ASN A 120 -14.95 1.85 -10.30
C ASN A 120 -14.29 3.21 -10.07
N SER A 121 -13.49 3.33 -9.02
CA SER A 121 -12.75 4.54 -8.68
C SER A 121 -11.38 4.21 -8.10
N MET A 122 -10.48 5.20 -8.15
CA MET A 122 -9.19 5.12 -7.47
C MET A 122 -9.37 4.93 -5.95
N GLU A 123 -10.34 5.60 -5.35
CA GLU A 123 -10.64 5.49 -3.92
C GLU A 123 -11.07 4.07 -3.55
N GLU A 124 -11.93 3.43 -4.35
CA GLU A 124 -12.32 2.04 -4.16
C GLU A 124 -11.11 1.10 -4.25
N ALA A 125 -10.21 1.32 -5.21
CA ALA A 125 -8.98 0.53 -5.34
C ALA A 125 -8.05 0.68 -4.13
N VAL A 126 -7.85 1.92 -3.65
CA VAL A 126 -7.01 2.23 -2.48
C VAL A 126 -7.58 1.58 -1.21
N ASN A 127 -8.89 1.64 -1.01
CA ASN A 127 -9.56 1.14 0.18
C ASN A 127 -9.76 -0.39 0.19
N LYS A 128 -9.40 -1.09 -0.88
CA LYS A 128 -9.45 -2.56 -0.91
C LYS A 128 -8.53 -3.15 0.16
N ALA A 129 -9.00 -4.18 0.85
CA ALA A 129 -8.17 -4.94 1.79
C ALA A 129 -6.91 -5.47 1.08
N ALA A 130 -5.75 -5.30 1.70
CA ALA A 130 -4.48 -5.75 1.13
C ALA A 130 -4.45 -7.28 0.99
N ALA A 131 -3.68 -7.77 0.02
CA ALA A 131 -3.38 -9.19 -0.10
C ALA A 131 -2.64 -9.72 1.15
N ASP A 132 -2.92 -10.96 1.54
CA ASP A 132 -2.30 -11.60 2.70
C ASP A 132 -0.89 -12.09 2.36
N ARG A 133 0.11 -11.28 2.73
CA ARG A 133 1.53 -11.60 2.52
C ARG A 133 2.09 -12.63 3.50
N GLN A 134 1.36 -12.95 4.58
CA GLN A 134 1.78 -13.99 5.53
C GLN A 134 1.45 -15.38 5.00
N ASN A 135 0.44 -15.48 4.13
CA ASN A 135 0.02 -16.72 3.48
C ASN A 135 0.12 -16.60 1.94
N PRO A 136 1.33 -16.49 1.35
CA PRO A 136 1.50 -16.15 -0.07
C PRO A 136 1.04 -17.24 -1.06
N ARG A 137 0.58 -18.41 -0.58
CA ARG A 137 0.06 -19.50 -1.42
C ARG A 137 -1.44 -19.36 -1.73
N ASP A 138 -2.16 -18.57 -0.94
CA ASP A 138 -3.62 -18.36 -1.03
C ASP A 138 -4.02 -16.91 -0.69
N GLY A 139 -3.08 -16.07 -0.29
CA GLY A 139 -3.32 -14.69 0.15
C GLY A 139 -3.70 -13.71 -0.94
N CYS A 140 -3.67 -14.12 -2.22
CA CYS A 140 -4.20 -13.34 -3.33
C CYS A 140 -5.62 -13.79 -3.67
N ASN A 141 -6.62 -13.38 -2.89
CA ASN A 141 -8.03 -13.75 -3.12
C ASN A 141 -8.27 -15.28 -3.21
N GLY A 142 -7.54 -16.07 -2.42
CA GLY A 142 -7.59 -17.54 -2.45
C GLY A 142 -6.57 -18.19 -3.39
N PHE A 143 -5.74 -17.41 -4.07
CA PHE A 143 -4.72 -17.86 -5.02
C PHE A 143 -3.31 -17.49 -4.56
N PRO A 144 -2.27 -18.17 -5.07
CA PRO A 144 -0.89 -17.77 -4.80
C PRO A 144 -0.57 -16.42 -5.45
N PHE A 145 0.39 -15.72 -4.87
CA PHE A 145 1.02 -14.60 -5.56
C PHE A 145 1.71 -15.11 -6.83
N SER A 146 1.56 -14.38 -7.94
CA SER A 146 2.31 -14.64 -9.17
C SER A 146 3.78 -14.32 -8.92
N ARG A 147 4.66 -15.31 -9.06
CA ARG A 147 6.07 -15.22 -8.66
C ARG A 147 6.89 -14.73 -9.83
N MET A 148 7.66 -13.67 -9.63
CA MET A 148 8.34 -12.93 -10.67
C MET A 148 9.84 -13.22 -10.65
N LYS A 149 10.38 -13.63 -11.80
CA LYS A 149 11.83 -13.68 -12.05
C LYS A 149 12.18 -12.75 -13.19
N LYS A 150 13.35 -12.11 -13.08
CA LYS A 150 13.87 -11.23 -14.12
C LYS A 150 14.25 -12.04 -15.36
N GLN A 151 13.96 -11.51 -16.54
CA GLN A 151 14.43 -12.06 -17.82
C GLN A 151 15.81 -11.51 -18.18
#